data_AF-A0A259S903-F1
#
_entry.id   AF-A0A259S903-F1
#
_cell.length_a   1.000
_cell.length_b   1.000
_cell.length_c   1.000
_cell.angle_alpha   90.00
_cell.angle_beta   90.00
_cell.angle_gamma   90.00
#
_symmetry.space_group_name_H-M   'P 1'
#
loop_
_entity.id
_entity.type
_entity.pdbx_description
1 polymer ?
#
loop_
_entity_poly.entity_id
_entity_poly.type
_entity_poly.pdbx_seq_one_letter_code
_entity_poly.pdbx_strand_id
1 'polypeptide(L)'
;MQRLLQLGEQYRRDQQADWYENLRRLLLSAISDVRVMLIQLVHRLERLRGLAFESDLTKRRAIAAETLDVYAPIAHRLGLGQIKWEIEDLAFRHLEPDIYKRIAHLLDERRTEREAYLQLVRTTLESALAAAGIKARVYGRPKHIYSIWGKMQRKKLSFDGLFDVRALRVEVDTLQDCYAALSVAHSLFSPIEAEYDDYIARPKESRFVPGPCTNRPSWAWPRTGATRKGAGIRKTRLLLS
;
A
#
# COMPACT_ATOMS: atom_id res chain seq x y z
N MET A 1 10.00 -34.81 32.04
CA MET A 1 9.70 -34.54 30.61
C MET A 1 8.27 -34.04 30.39
N GLN A 2 7.23 -34.73 30.88
CA GLN A 2 5.83 -34.30 30.76
C GLN A 2 5.52 -32.90 31.36
N ARG A 3 6.13 -32.53 32.50
CA ARG A 3 5.93 -31.23 33.16
C ARG A 3 6.45 -30.03 32.33
N LEU A 4 7.53 -30.21 31.57
CA LEU A 4 8.09 -29.16 30.70
C LEU A 4 7.24 -28.94 29.44
N LEU A 5 6.65 -30.00 28.90
CA LEU A 5 5.70 -29.90 27.79
C LEU A 5 4.40 -29.21 28.21
N GLN A 6 3.91 -29.50 29.41
CA GLN A 6 2.75 -28.82 30.00
C GLN A 6 3.01 -27.33 30.23
N LEU A 7 4.16 -26.96 30.79
CA LEU A 7 4.54 -25.54 30.96
C LEU A 7 4.69 -24.82 29.62
N GLY A 8 5.22 -25.49 28.59
CA GLY A 8 5.34 -24.93 27.24
C GLY A 8 4.01 -24.82 26.47
N GLU A 9 3.01 -25.64 26.79
CA GLU A 9 1.64 -25.46 26.30
C GLU A 9 0.91 -24.34 27.05
N GLN A 10 1.11 -24.26 28.36
CA GLN A 10 0.47 -23.26 29.21
C GLN A 10 0.99 -21.85 28.87
N TYR A 11 2.32 -21.70 28.70
CA TYR A 11 2.93 -20.46 28.22
C TYR A 11 2.46 -20.06 26.81
N ARG A 12 2.26 -21.02 25.89
CA ARG A 12 1.69 -20.75 24.57
C ARG A 12 0.23 -20.29 24.67
N ARG A 13 -0.58 -20.91 25.54
CA ARG A 13 -1.98 -20.50 25.77
C ARG A 13 -2.06 -19.11 26.39
N ASP A 14 -1.18 -18.79 27.32
CA ASP A 14 -1.14 -17.46 27.97
C ASP A 14 -0.72 -16.38 26.97
N GLN A 15 0.31 -16.60 26.15
CA GLN A 15 0.65 -15.68 25.06
C GLN A 15 -0.48 -15.51 24.04
N GLN A 16 -1.20 -16.58 23.73
CA GLN A 16 -2.32 -16.54 22.81
C GLN A 16 -3.51 -15.77 23.42
N ALA A 17 -3.77 -15.96 24.71
CA ALA A 17 -4.79 -15.22 25.47
C ALA A 17 -4.45 -13.72 25.55
N ASP A 18 -3.18 -13.37 25.82
CA ASP A 18 -2.70 -12.00 25.79
C ASP A 18 -2.83 -11.37 24.40
N TRP A 19 -2.56 -12.14 23.34
CA TRP A 19 -2.77 -11.69 21.96
C TRP A 19 -4.25 -11.41 21.67
N TYR A 20 -5.16 -12.30 22.09
CA TYR A 20 -6.61 -12.10 21.92
C TYR A 20 -7.12 -10.90 22.72
N GLU A 21 -6.61 -10.69 23.93
CA GLU A 21 -7.00 -9.55 24.77
C GLU A 21 -6.45 -8.23 24.22
N ASN A 22 -5.20 -8.22 23.74
CA ASN A 22 -4.63 -7.06 23.05
C ASN A 22 -5.37 -6.72 21.76
N LEU A 23 -5.71 -7.74 20.96
CA LEU A 23 -6.54 -7.57 19.77
C LEU A 23 -7.94 -7.06 20.14
N ARG A 24 -8.56 -7.62 21.17
CA ARG A 24 -9.87 -7.18 21.69
C ARG A 24 -9.82 -5.72 22.13
N ARG A 25 -8.79 -5.30 22.87
CA ARG A 25 -8.58 -3.89 23.27
C ARG A 25 -8.34 -2.98 22.08
N LEU A 26 -7.57 -3.43 21.07
CA LEU A 26 -7.38 -2.72 19.81
C LEU A 26 -8.69 -2.55 19.05
N LEU A 27 -9.52 -3.59 18.98
CA LEU A 27 -10.83 -3.56 18.33
C LEU A 27 -11.81 -2.66 19.09
N LEU A 28 -11.86 -2.74 20.42
CA LEU A 28 -12.69 -1.87 21.26
C LEU A 28 -12.27 -0.41 21.15
N SER A 29 -10.96 -0.13 21.13
CA SER A 29 -10.46 1.24 20.95
C SER A 29 -10.72 1.78 19.54
N ALA A 30 -10.64 0.93 18.51
CA ALA A 30 -11.03 1.29 17.14
C ALA A 30 -12.53 1.63 17.00
N ILE A 31 -13.38 1.00 17.81
CA ILE A 31 -14.83 1.28 17.85
C ILE A 31 -15.10 2.59 18.61
N SER A 32 -14.31 2.91 19.63
CA SER A 32 -14.51 4.11 20.46
C SER A 32 -14.10 5.42 19.79
N ASP A 33 -12.96 5.46 19.08
CA ASP A 33 -12.50 6.67 18.38
C ASP A 33 -11.37 6.35 17.37
N VAL A 34 -11.57 6.73 16.11
CA VAL A 34 -10.57 6.57 15.04
C VAL A 34 -9.26 7.31 15.35
N ARG A 35 -9.30 8.42 16.09
CA ARG A 35 -8.11 9.21 16.47
C ARG A 35 -7.14 8.40 17.34
N VAL A 36 -7.67 7.58 18.24
CA VAL A 36 -6.84 6.69 19.08
C VAL A 36 -6.11 5.67 18.20
N MET A 37 -6.76 5.13 17.17
CA MET A 37 -6.11 4.23 16.21
C MET A 37 -5.02 4.91 15.39
N LEU A 38 -5.22 6.16 14.99
CA LEU A 38 -4.19 6.93 14.30
C LEU A 38 -2.95 7.10 15.18
N ILE A 39 -3.12 7.46 16.45
CA ILE A 39 -2.02 7.59 17.42
C ILE A 39 -1.30 6.24 17.58
N GLN A 40 -2.04 5.14 17.72
CA GLN A 40 -1.46 3.80 17.84
C GLN A 40 -0.68 3.36 16.60
N LEU A 41 -1.18 3.66 15.40
CA LEU A 41 -0.48 3.35 14.15
C LEU A 41 0.82 4.15 14.01
N VAL A 42 0.80 5.43 14.35
CA VAL A 42 2.01 6.28 14.34
C VAL A 42 3.01 5.80 15.38
N HIS A 43 2.56 5.51 16.60
CA HIS A 43 3.42 4.94 17.64
C HIS A 43 4.07 3.62 17.18
N ARG A 44 3.29 2.74 16.53
CA ARG A 44 3.81 1.48 15.98
C ARG A 44 4.84 1.73 14.88
N LEU A 45 4.60 2.71 14.00
CA LEU A 45 5.54 3.09 12.95
C LEU A 45 6.88 3.57 13.55
N GLU A 46 6.84 4.46 14.53
CA GLU A 46 8.05 4.93 15.23
C GLU A 46 8.80 3.78 15.92
N ARG A 47 8.05 2.87 16.57
CA ARG A 47 8.64 1.67 17.18
C ARG A 47 9.35 0.79 16.15
N LEU A 48 8.80 0.63 14.94
CA LEU A 48 9.43 -0.13 13.86
C LEU A 48 10.68 0.57 13.32
N ARG A 49 10.68 1.89 13.20
CA ARG A 49 11.86 2.67 12.78
C ARG A 49 13.02 2.49 13.77
N GLY A 50 12.72 2.45 15.07
CA GLY A 50 13.70 2.19 16.13
C GLY A 50 14.01 0.71 16.40
N LEU A 51 13.32 -0.22 15.73
CA LEU A 51 13.40 -1.65 16.05
C LEU A 51 14.77 -2.28 15.76
N ALA A 52 15.60 -1.60 14.97
CA ALA A 52 16.99 -1.99 14.75
C ALA A 52 17.85 -1.98 16.03
N PHE A 53 17.48 -1.18 17.03
CA PHE A 53 18.19 -1.05 18.31
C PHE A 53 17.73 -2.05 19.38
N GLU A 54 16.68 -2.84 19.12
CA GLU A 54 16.25 -3.90 20.03
C GLU A 54 17.22 -5.09 19.95
N SER A 55 17.90 -5.37 21.07
CA SER A 55 18.88 -6.45 21.18
C SER A 55 18.23 -7.83 21.19
N ASP A 56 16.99 -7.94 21.67
CA ASP A 56 16.26 -9.21 21.68
C ASP A 56 15.64 -9.49 20.30
N LEU A 57 16.23 -10.45 19.58
CA LEU A 57 15.76 -10.91 18.28
C LEU A 57 14.36 -11.52 18.32
N THR A 58 14.00 -12.20 19.41
CA THR A 58 12.68 -12.82 19.58
C THR A 58 11.62 -11.73 19.70
N LYS A 59 11.87 -10.74 20.56
CA LYS A 59 10.99 -9.59 20.74
C LYS A 59 10.88 -8.76 19.46
N ARG A 60 11.98 -8.55 18.75
CA ARG A 60 12.01 -7.86 17.45
C ARG A 60 11.15 -8.58 16.41
N ARG A 61 11.26 -9.91 16.29
CA ARG A 61 10.40 -10.70 15.39
C ARG A 61 8.94 -10.67 15.82
N ALA A 62 8.64 -10.76 17.11
CA ALA A 62 7.27 -10.70 17.62
C ALA A 62 6.59 -9.36 17.29
N ILE A 63 7.28 -8.23 17.49
CA ILE A 63 6.78 -6.89 17.15
C ILE A 63 6.50 -6.76 15.65
N ALA A 64 7.39 -7.31 14.81
CA ALA A 64 7.24 -7.28 13.37
C ALA A 64 6.07 -8.17 12.89
N ALA A 65 5.92 -9.37 13.45
CA ALA A 65 4.79 -10.27 13.17
C ALA A 65 3.46 -9.62 13.57
N GLU A 66 3.36 -9.10 14.79
CA GLU A 66 2.18 -8.37 15.29
C GLU A 66 1.81 -7.20 14.37
N THR A 67 2.81 -6.49 13.85
CA THR A 67 2.59 -5.39 12.90
C THR A 67 1.89 -5.87 11.63
N LEU A 68 2.35 -6.97 11.03
CA LEU A 68 1.74 -7.51 9.82
C LEU A 68 0.35 -8.10 10.07
N ASP A 69 0.16 -8.77 11.20
CA ASP A 69 -1.08 -9.48 11.50
C ASP A 69 -2.20 -8.55 11.99
N VAL A 70 -1.85 -7.47 12.67
CA VAL A 70 -2.83 -6.59 13.35
C VAL A 70 -2.84 -5.18 12.75
N TYR A 71 -1.68 -4.50 12.77
CA TYR A 71 -1.62 -3.08 12.44
C TYR A 71 -1.75 -2.79 10.93
N ALA A 72 -1.16 -3.63 10.07
CA ALA A 72 -1.28 -3.49 8.62
C ALA A 72 -2.72 -3.66 8.11
N PRO A 73 -3.51 -4.66 8.57
CA PRO A 73 -4.94 -4.75 8.26
C PRO A 73 -5.76 -3.56 8.77
N ILE A 74 -5.45 -3.03 9.96
CA ILE A 74 -6.13 -1.83 10.49
C ILE A 74 -5.84 -0.61 9.61
N ALA A 75 -4.58 -0.36 9.28
CA ALA A 75 -4.20 0.71 8.36
C ALA A 75 -4.88 0.59 7.00
N HIS A 76 -5.01 -0.64 6.48
CA HIS A 76 -5.75 -0.93 5.25
C HIS A 76 -7.24 -0.56 5.37
N ARG A 77 -7.90 -0.96 6.46
CA ARG A 77 -9.34 -0.69 6.69
C ARG A 77 -9.62 0.81 6.84
N LEU A 78 -8.71 1.54 7.48
CA LEU A 78 -8.78 3.00 7.63
C LEU A 78 -8.39 3.77 6.35
N GLY A 79 -7.95 3.07 5.29
CA GLY A 79 -7.54 3.70 4.04
C GLY A 79 -6.18 4.42 4.10
N LEU A 80 -5.37 4.12 5.11
CA LEU A 80 -4.07 4.74 5.36
C LEU A 80 -2.97 4.01 4.59
N GLY A 81 -3.07 4.03 3.26
CA GLY A 81 -2.18 3.27 2.37
C GLY A 81 -0.69 3.56 2.57
N GLN A 82 -0.33 4.83 2.78
CA GLN A 82 1.07 5.21 3.00
C GLN A 82 1.65 4.60 4.27
N ILE A 83 0.94 4.74 5.40
CA ILE A 83 1.36 4.14 6.68
C ILE A 83 1.41 2.62 6.55
N LYS A 84 0.38 2.02 5.97
CA LYS A 84 0.31 0.57 5.73
C LYS A 84 1.58 0.06 5.04
N TRP A 85 1.95 0.65 3.91
CA TRP A 85 3.10 0.15 3.15
C TRP A 85 4.41 0.35 3.89
N GLU A 86 4.54 1.44 4.64
CA GLU A 86 5.75 1.71 5.41
C GLU A 86 5.92 0.71 6.56
N ILE A 87 4.87 0.45 7.34
CA ILE A 87 4.93 -0.53 8.43
C ILE A 87 5.11 -1.96 7.91
N GLU A 88 4.53 -2.28 6.75
CA GLU A 88 4.72 -3.57 6.06
C GLU A 88 6.18 -3.79 5.65
N ASP A 89 6.80 -2.81 4.97
CA ASP A 89 8.20 -2.90 4.54
C ASP A 89 9.17 -2.98 5.74
N LEU A 90 8.92 -2.19 6.79
CA LEU A 90 9.74 -2.21 8.00
C LEU A 90 9.61 -3.54 8.74
N ALA A 91 8.39 -4.04 8.96
CA ALA A 91 8.19 -5.33 9.60
C ALA A 91 8.82 -6.47 8.79
N PHE A 92 8.64 -6.47 7.47
CA PHE A 92 9.22 -7.47 6.58
C PHE A 92 10.75 -7.51 6.64
N ARG A 93 11.41 -6.34 6.73
CA ARG A 93 12.86 -6.23 6.92
C ARG A 93 13.37 -6.97 8.17
N HIS A 94 12.56 -7.06 9.21
CA HIS A 94 12.94 -7.71 10.46
C HIS A 94 12.54 -9.19 10.51
N LEU A 95 11.50 -9.60 9.79
CA LEU A 95 11.08 -11.01 9.70
C LEU A 95 11.96 -11.79 8.74
N GLU A 96 12.17 -11.25 7.53
CA GLU A 96 12.84 -11.91 6.40
C GLU A 96 13.98 -11.03 5.84
N PRO A 97 15.06 -10.81 6.61
CA PRO A 97 16.10 -9.84 6.25
C PRO A 97 16.84 -10.20 4.95
N ASP A 98 17.07 -11.49 4.69
CA ASP A 98 17.84 -11.94 3.51
C ASP A 98 17.01 -11.76 2.22
N ILE A 99 15.72 -12.11 2.27
CA ILE A 99 14.81 -11.87 1.15
C ILE A 99 14.65 -10.37 0.90
N TYR A 100 14.49 -9.58 1.97
CA TYR A 100 14.40 -8.13 1.86
C TYR A 100 15.63 -7.54 1.15
N LYS A 101 16.84 -7.91 1.60
CA LYS A 101 18.10 -7.45 0.99
C LYS A 101 18.23 -7.88 -0.46
N ARG A 102 17.85 -9.12 -0.78
CA ARG A 102 17.87 -9.63 -2.16
C ARG A 102 16.95 -8.82 -3.07
N ILE A 103 15.71 -8.56 -2.66
CA ILE A 103 14.77 -7.75 -3.46
C ILE A 103 15.27 -6.31 -3.59
N ALA A 104 15.81 -5.73 -2.51
CA ALA A 104 16.38 -4.39 -2.53
C ALA A 104 17.55 -4.26 -3.50
N HIS A 105 18.46 -5.25 -3.52
CA HIS A 105 19.59 -5.30 -4.45
C HIS A 105 19.13 -5.35 -5.91
N LEU A 106 18.22 -6.28 -6.22
CA LEU A 106 17.67 -6.43 -7.57
C LEU A 106 16.91 -5.17 -8.04
N LEU A 107 16.32 -4.41 -7.11
CA LEU A 107 15.69 -3.13 -7.41
C LEU A 107 16.69 -1.99 -7.67
N ASP A 108 17.90 -2.08 -7.11
CA ASP A 108 18.95 -1.07 -7.23
C ASP A 108 19.82 -1.31 -8.48
N GLU A 109 20.18 -2.55 -8.78
CA GLU A 109 20.94 -2.92 -10.00
C GLU A 109 20.27 -2.42 -11.28
N ARG A 110 18.92 -2.41 -11.30
CA ARG A 110 18.13 -1.96 -12.46
C ARG A 110 17.63 -0.52 -12.33
N ARG A 111 18.17 0.26 -11.39
CA ARG A 111 17.65 1.60 -11.07
C ARG A 111 17.79 2.56 -12.23
N THR A 112 18.97 2.68 -12.82
CA THR A 112 19.28 3.65 -13.88
C THR A 112 18.45 3.39 -15.14
N GLU A 113 18.43 2.14 -15.62
CA GLU A 113 17.62 1.74 -16.77
C GLU A 113 16.13 1.96 -16.52
N ARG A 114 15.65 1.64 -15.30
CA ARG A 114 14.25 1.84 -14.91
C ARG A 114 13.87 3.31 -14.87
N GLU A 115 14.71 4.17 -14.30
CA GLU A 115 14.46 5.61 -14.18
C GLU A 115 14.43 6.28 -15.56
N ALA A 116 15.38 5.94 -16.44
CA ALA A 116 15.41 6.44 -17.81
C ALA A 116 14.15 6.03 -18.59
N TYR A 117 13.77 4.75 -18.52
CA TYR A 117 12.56 4.25 -19.17
C TYR A 117 11.27 4.88 -18.61
N LEU A 118 11.14 4.96 -17.28
CA LEU A 118 9.99 5.61 -16.65
C LEU A 118 9.88 7.08 -17.05
N GLN A 119 11.00 7.78 -17.18
CA GLN A 119 11.02 9.17 -17.59
C GLN A 119 10.62 9.34 -19.06
N LEU A 120 11.04 8.43 -19.94
CA LEU A 120 10.59 8.41 -21.33
C LEU A 120 9.07 8.23 -21.41
N VAL A 121 8.53 7.17 -20.81
CA VAL A 121 7.10 6.86 -20.84
C VAL A 121 6.28 7.97 -20.20
N ARG A 122 6.78 8.54 -19.10
CA ARG A 122 6.16 9.70 -18.44
C ARG A 122 6.07 10.89 -19.39
N THR A 123 7.15 11.24 -20.06
CA THR A 123 7.21 12.40 -20.96
C THR A 123 6.28 12.21 -22.16
N THR A 124 6.23 11.00 -22.73
CA THR A 124 5.30 10.64 -23.81
C THR A 124 3.85 10.80 -23.37
N LEU A 125 3.50 10.29 -22.18
CA LEU A 125 2.14 10.38 -21.64
C LEU A 125 1.75 11.83 -21.29
N GLU A 126 2.64 12.59 -20.66
CA GLU A 126 2.43 14.01 -20.34
C GLU A 126 2.18 14.83 -21.61
N SER A 127 2.94 14.59 -22.67
CA SER A 127 2.80 15.28 -23.96
C SER A 127 1.46 14.95 -24.63
N ALA A 128 1.05 13.69 -24.63
CA ALA A 128 -0.22 13.28 -25.22
C ALA A 128 -1.44 13.82 -24.43
N LEU A 129 -1.36 13.83 -23.10
CA LEU A 129 -2.41 14.42 -22.26
C LEU A 129 -2.53 15.93 -22.49
N ALA A 130 -1.39 16.63 -22.62
CA ALA A 130 -1.38 18.05 -22.93
C ALA A 130 -1.97 18.34 -24.32
N ALA A 131 -1.63 17.53 -25.33
CA ALA A 131 -2.20 17.65 -26.68
C ALA A 131 -3.72 17.41 -26.72
N ALA A 132 -4.23 16.55 -25.83
CA ALA A 132 -5.66 16.32 -25.63
C ALA A 132 -6.35 17.40 -24.77
N GLY A 133 -5.62 18.42 -24.31
CA GLY A 133 -6.16 19.50 -23.46
C GLY A 133 -6.42 19.09 -22.00
N ILE A 134 -5.91 17.94 -21.56
CA ILE A 134 -6.16 17.37 -20.23
C ILE A 134 -5.07 17.87 -19.26
N LYS A 135 -5.48 18.60 -18.22
CA LYS A 135 -4.58 18.98 -17.13
C LYS A 135 -4.39 17.81 -16.18
N ALA A 136 -3.24 17.15 -16.29
CA ALA A 136 -2.91 15.99 -15.48
C ALA A 136 -1.51 16.10 -14.87
N ARG A 137 -1.33 15.50 -13.69
CA ARG A 137 -0.01 15.31 -13.08
C ARG A 137 0.38 13.84 -13.18
N VAL A 138 1.47 13.55 -13.88
CA VAL A 138 2.01 12.19 -14.03
C VAL A 138 3.24 12.01 -13.16
N TYR A 139 3.29 10.95 -12.35
CA TYR A 139 4.46 10.64 -11.54
C TYR A 139 4.64 9.13 -11.34
N GLY A 140 5.89 8.70 -11.16
CA GLY A 140 6.21 7.32 -10.83
C GLY A 140 5.78 6.97 -9.41
N ARG A 141 5.13 5.82 -9.23
CA ARG A 141 4.83 5.28 -7.91
C ARG A 141 5.80 4.14 -7.60
N PRO A 142 6.78 4.34 -6.68
CA PRO A 142 7.64 3.24 -6.27
C PRO A 142 6.77 2.15 -5.63
N LYS A 143 7.06 0.90 -5.98
CA LYS A 143 6.37 -0.25 -5.41
C LYS A 143 7.14 -0.72 -4.18
N HIS A 144 6.41 -0.95 -3.10
CA HIS A 144 6.92 -1.42 -1.82
C HIS A 144 7.43 -2.86 -1.88
N ILE A 145 8.50 -3.17 -1.16
CA ILE A 145 9.22 -4.46 -1.20
C ILE A 145 8.30 -5.59 -0.74
N TYR A 146 7.55 -5.39 0.34
CA TYR A 146 6.60 -6.38 0.86
C TYR A 146 5.50 -6.69 -0.18
N SER A 147 5.02 -5.67 -0.90
CA SER A 147 4.05 -5.84 -1.98
C SER A 147 4.63 -6.55 -3.21
N ILE A 148 5.92 -6.34 -3.50
CA ILE A 148 6.66 -7.10 -4.54
C ILE A 148 6.71 -8.57 -4.15
N TRP A 149 7.21 -8.85 -2.96
CA TRP A 149 7.34 -10.20 -2.42
C TRP A 149 5.98 -10.93 -2.39
N GLY A 150 4.93 -10.29 -1.86
CA GLY A 150 3.60 -10.89 -1.82
C GLY A 150 3.02 -11.19 -3.21
N LYS A 151 3.36 -10.38 -4.24
CA LYS A 151 2.97 -10.70 -5.63
C LYS A 151 3.80 -11.84 -6.22
N MET A 152 5.11 -11.91 -5.91
CA MET A 152 5.97 -13.03 -6.33
C MET A 152 5.43 -14.36 -5.79
N GLN A 153 5.06 -14.39 -4.51
CA GLN A 153 4.50 -15.59 -3.87
C GLN A 153 3.17 -16.00 -4.50
N ARG A 154 2.21 -15.08 -4.63
CA ARG A 154 0.87 -15.39 -5.18
C ARG A 154 0.91 -15.82 -6.65
N LYS A 155 1.74 -15.20 -7.48
CA LYS A 155 1.82 -15.50 -8.91
C LYS A 155 2.90 -16.52 -9.28
N LYS A 156 3.68 -17.01 -8.30
CA LYS A 156 4.85 -17.90 -8.50
C LYS A 156 5.83 -17.36 -9.56
N LEU A 157 6.06 -16.04 -9.57
CA LEU A 157 6.90 -15.37 -10.56
C LEU A 157 8.33 -15.13 -10.03
N SER A 158 9.32 -15.29 -10.92
CA SER A 158 10.69 -14.81 -10.68
C SER A 158 10.74 -13.27 -10.71
N PHE A 159 11.81 -12.69 -10.17
CA PHE A 159 12.00 -11.23 -10.18
C PHE A 159 12.06 -10.65 -11.60
N ASP A 160 12.59 -11.41 -12.56
CA ASP A 160 12.66 -11.01 -13.97
C ASP A 160 11.29 -10.96 -14.64
N GLY A 161 10.33 -11.79 -14.20
CA GLY A 161 8.94 -11.72 -14.62
C GLY A 161 8.16 -10.55 -14.00
N LEU A 162 8.78 -9.76 -13.12
CA LEU A 162 8.13 -8.65 -12.44
C LEU A 162 8.17 -7.36 -13.29
N PHE A 163 7.50 -7.38 -14.44
CA PHE A 163 7.23 -6.16 -15.24
C PHE A 163 6.48 -5.07 -14.44
N ASP A 164 5.87 -5.46 -13.33
CA ASP A 164 5.00 -4.67 -12.44
C ASP A 164 5.76 -3.91 -11.34
N VAL A 165 7.06 -3.63 -11.52
CA VAL A 165 7.80 -2.60 -10.75
C VAL A 165 7.65 -1.21 -11.40
N ARG A 166 7.20 -1.15 -12.65
CA ARG A 166 7.10 0.08 -13.45
C ARG A 166 5.64 0.54 -13.46
N ALA A 167 5.29 1.53 -12.63
CA ALA A 167 3.94 2.08 -12.57
C ALA A 167 3.95 3.61 -12.55
N LEU A 168 3.20 4.21 -13.46
CA LEU A 168 2.89 5.63 -13.45
C LEU A 168 1.53 5.87 -12.81
N ARG A 169 1.39 7.03 -12.20
CA ARG A 169 0.14 7.53 -11.63
C ARG A 169 -0.22 8.82 -12.30
N VAL A 170 -1.48 8.92 -12.71
CA VAL A 170 -2.07 10.11 -13.32
C VAL A 170 -3.10 10.67 -12.34
N GLU A 171 -2.90 11.92 -11.93
CA GLU A 171 -3.85 12.68 -11.12
C GLU A 171 -4.53 13.74 -11.98
N VAL A 172 -5.86 13.82 -11.87
CA VAL A 172 -6.72 14.74 -12.60
C VAL A 172 -7.75 15.35 -11.65
N ASP A 173 -8.38 16.44 -12.07
CA ASP A 173 -9.34 17.17 -11.24
C ASP A 173 -10.75 16.59 -11.32
N THR A 174 -11.16 16.06 -12.48
CA THR A 174 -12.53 15.58 -12.70
C THR A 174 -12.60 14.09 -13.05
N LEU A 175 -13.79 13.50 -12.86
CA LEU A 175 -14.07 12.13 -13.26
C LEU A 175 -13.99 11.94 -14.78
N GLN A 176 -14.48 12.94 -15.53
CA GLN A 176 -14.45 12.93 -16.98
C GLN A 176 -13.01 12.93 -17.50
N ASP A 177 -12.15 13.77 -16.92
CA ASP A 177 -10.72 13.79 -17.25
C ASP A 177 -10.02 12.47 -16.92
N CYS A 178 -10.54 11.72 -15.95
CA CYS A 178 -9.98 10.43 -15.55
C CYS A 178 -10.17 9.37 -16.64
N TYR A 179 -11.39 9.25 -17.16
CA TYR A 179 -11.69 8.35 -18.26
C TYR A 179 -11.09 8.86 -19.60
N ALA A 180 -11.00 10.17 -19.80
CA ALA A 180 -10.32 10.75 -20.96
C ALA A 180 -8.81 10.42 -20.93
N ALA A 181 -8.15 10.59 -19.78
CA ALA A 181 -6.74 10.23 -19.60
C ALA A 181 -6.51 8.72 -19.80
N LEU A 182 -7.45 7.87 -19.36
CA LEU A 182 -7.41 6.43 -19.62
C LEU A 182 -7.48 6.13 -21.13
N SER A 183 -8.36 6.81 -21.86
CA SER A 183 -8.49 6.65 -23.31
C SER A 183 -7.19 7.05 -24.04
N VAL A 184 -6.57 8.18 -23.66
CA VAL A 184 -5.26 8.59 -24.17
C VAL A 184 -4.17 7.56 -23.85
N ALA A 185 -4.20 6.97 -22.65
CA ALA A 185 -3.23 5.94 -22.30
C ALA A 185 -3.41 4.65 -23.14
N HIS A 186 -4.66 4.24 -23.42
CA HIS A 186 -4.97 3.08 -24.27
C HIS A 186 -4.64 3.30 -25.75
N SER A 187 -4.62 4.55 -26.24
CA SER A 187 -4.20 4.83 -27.61
C SER A 187 -2.68 4.77 -27.80
N LEU A 188 -1.93 5.11 -26.75
CA LEU A 188 -0.47 5.03 -26.75
C LEU A 188 0.04 3.61 -26.51
N PHE A 189 -0.67 2.82 -25.69
CA PHE A 189 -0.15 1.60 -25.10
C PHE A 189 -1.20 0.49 -25.07
N SER A 190 -0.84 -0.71 -25.50
CA SER A 190 -1.78 -1.84 -25.53
C SER A 190 -2.16 -2.28 -24.10
N PRO A 191 -3.46 -2.35 -23.75
CA PRO A 191 -3.88 -2.76 -22.42
C PRO A 191 -3.72 -4.28 -22.21
N ILE A 192 -3.43 -4.70 -20.97
CA ILE A 192 -3.65 -6.10 -20.54
C ILE A 192 -5.03 -6.19 -19.91
N GLU A 193 -5.98 -6.81 -20.60
CA GLU A 193 -7.36 -6.94 -20.09
C GLU A 193 -7.42 -7.60 -18.71
N ALA A 194 -6.62 -8.65 -18.49
CA ALA A 194 -6.55 -9.38 -17.22
C ALA A 194 -6.00 -8.55 -16.03
N GLU A 195 -5.42 -7.37 -16.27
CA GLU A 195 -4.91 -6.48 -15.22
C GLU A 195 -5.60 -5.10 -15.19
N TYR A 196 -6.73 -4.98 -15.87
CA TYR A 196 -7.59 -3.81 -15.79
C TYR A 196 -8.53 -3.88 -14.58
N ASP A 197 -8.43 -2.91 -13.67
CA ASP A 197 -9.29 -2.80 -12.49
C ASP A 197 -9.94 -1.40 -12.44
N ASP A 198 -11.26 -1.30 -12.70
CA ASP A 198 -12.00 -0.05 -12.50
C ASP A 198 -12.54 0.07 -11.06
N TYR A 199 -11.75 0.71 -10.21
CA TYR A 199 -12.14 1.00 -8.82
C TYR A 199 -13.03 2.24 -8.66
N ILE A 200 -13.27 3.01 -9.72
CA ILE A 200 -14.23 4.12 -9.70
C ILE A 200 -15.64 3.54 -9.77
N ALA A 201 -15.87 2.63 -10.74
CA ALA A 201 -17.13 1.92 -10.88
C ALA A 201 -17.32 0.85 -9.79
N ARG A 202 -16.24 0.21 -9.34
CA ARG A 202 -16.27 -0.87 -8.32
C ARG A 202 -15.32 -0.56 -7.16
N PRO A 203 -15.74 0.29 -6.20
CA PRO A 203 -14.92 0.61 -5.03
C PRO A 203 -14.55 -0.65 -4.23
N LYS A 204 -13.33 -0.70 -3.68
CA LYS A 204 -12.94 -1.78 -2.75
C LYS A 204 -13.72 -1.69 -1.45
N GLU A 205 -13.94 -2.83 -0.79
CA GLU A 205 -14.57 -2.91 0.55
C GLU A 205 -13.83 -2.11 1.65
N SER A 206 -12.55 -1.79 1.46
CA SER A 206 -11.87 -0.82 2.31
C SER A 206 -12.56 0.54 2.17
N ARG A 207 -12.92 1.18 3.29
CA ARG A 207 -13.55 2.52 3.37
C ARG A 207 -12.77 3.67 2.69
N PHE A 208 -11.67 3.37 2.01
CA PHE A 208 -10.95 4.31 1.17
C PHE A 208 -11.74 4.63 -0.11
N VAL A 209 -12.64 5.61 0.02
CA VAL A 209 -13.18 6.36 -1.11
C VAL A 209 -12.12 7.41 -1.48
N PRO A 210 -11.54 7.42 -2.70
CA PRO A 210 -10.87 8.62 -3.16
C PRO A 210 -11.88 9.77 -3.08
N GLY A 211 -11.46 10.96 -2.62
CA GLY A 211 -12.36 12.08 -2.31
C GLY A 211 -13.45 12.35 -3.36
N PRO A 212 -14.58 12.96 -2.96
CA PRO A 212 -15.85 12.82 -3.65
C PRO A 212 -15.88 13.53 -5.01
N CYS A 213 -16.40 12.83 -6.03
CA CYS A 213 -17.40 13.44 -6.92
C CYS A 213 -18.75 13.19 -6.24
N THR A 214 -19.27 14.22 -5.57
CA THR A 214 -20.52 14.15 -4.80
C THR A 214 -21.69 13.86 -5.73
N ASN A 215 -22.38 12.75 -5.49
CA ASN A 215 -23.81 12.67 -5.76
C ASN A 215 -24.50 11.98 -4.56
N ARG A 216 -24.83 12.77 -3.53
CA ARG A 216 -25.87 12.44 -2.55
C ARG A 216 -26.71 13.69 -2.31
N PRO A 217 -28.06 13.61 -2.40
CA PRO A 217 -28.96 14.71 -2.04
C PRO A 217 -29.09 14.84 -0.51
N SER A 218 -29.21 16.09 -0.04
CA SER A 218 -29.56 16.62 1.31
C SER A 218 -28.76 16.06 2.52
N TRP A 219 -28.10 16.82 3.39
CA TRP A 219 -28.48 18.03 4.14
C TRP A 219 -27.21 18.83 4.59
N ALA A 220 -27.36 20.14 4.84
CA ALA A 220 -26.35 21.17 5.18
C ALA A 220 -25.63 20.97 6.55
N TRP A 221 -24.38 21.43 6.84
CA TRP A 221 -23.83 22.81 7.02
C TRP A 221 -22.27 22.75 7.29
N PRO A 222 -21.56 23.87 7.58
CA PRO A 222 -20.84 24.78 6.67
C PRO A 222 -19.33 24.48 6.44
N ARG A 223 -18.78 25.21 5.45
CA ARG A 223 -17.35 25.29 5.10
C ARG A 223 -16.46 25.77 6.25
N THR A 224 -15.35 25.08 6.47
CA THR A 224 -14.03 25.69 6.75
C THR A 224 -12.95 24.89 6.02
N GLY A 225 -11.97 25.60 5.46
CA GLY A 225 -11.09 25.13 4.40
C GLY A 225 -10.26 23.89 4.72
N ALA A 226 -10.17 22.97 3.76
CA ALA A 226 -9.14 21.94 3.71
C ALA A 226 -8.79 21.63 2.24
N THR A 227 -7.50 21.75 1.96
CA THR A 227 -6.75 21.51 0.73
C THR A 227 -7.30 20.47 -0.24
N ARG A 228 -7.42 20.86 -1.52
CA ARG A 228 -7.68 20.02 -2.70
C ARG A 228 -6.67 18.86 -2.79
N LYS A 229 -7.14 17.61 -2.88
CA LYS A 229 -6.33 16.46 -3.31
C LYS A 229 -7.14 15.62 -4.30
N GLY A 230 -6.55 15.42 -5.48
CA GLY A 230 -7.21 14.98 -6.71
C GLY A 230 -7.68 13.53 -6.77
N ALA A 231 -8.54 13.30 -7.77
CA ALA A 231 -8.99 11.97 -8.18
C ALA A 231 -7.93 11.34 -9.10
N GLY A 232 -7.80 10.02 -9.05
CA GLY A 232 -6.88 9.32 -9.94
C GLY A 232 -7.18 7.83 -10.00
N ILE A 233 -7.25 7.30 -11.22
CA ILE A 233 -7.19 5.87 -11.51
C ILE A 233 -5.84 5.36 -10.99
N ARG A 234 -5.86 4.45 -10.02
CA ARG A 234 -4.63 3.97 -9.35
C ARG A 234 -4.03 2.72 -9.97
N LYS A 235 -4.66 2.13 -11.00
CA LYS A 235 -4.16 0.91 -11.63
C LYS A 235 -4.79 0.67 -13.01
N THR A 236 -4.05 1.06 -14.05
CA THR A 236 -4.16 0.43 -15.37
C THR A 236 -2.77 -0.11 -15.67
N ARG A 237 -2.61 -1.44 -15.79
CA ARG A 237 -1.34 -2.03 -16.23
C ARG A 237 -1.33 -1.99 -17.75
N LEU A 238 -0.51 -1.12 -18.31
CA LEU A 238 -0.34 -0.98 -19.75
C LEU A 238 0.83 -1.90 -20.16
N LEU A 239 0.62 -2.74 -21.18
CA LEU A 239 1.75 -3.36 -21.88
C LEU A 239 2.37 -2.28 -22.74
N LEU A 240 3.60 -1.96 -22.40
CA LEU A 240 4.48 -1.22 -23.26
C LEU A 240 5.29 -2.29 -23.98
N SER A 241 4.83 -2.64 -25.19
CA SER A 241 5.58 -3.45 -26.15
C SER A 241 6.93 -2.80 -26.43
#